data_AF-A0A7W3SUY6-F1
#
_entry.id   AF-A0A7W3SUY6-F1
#
_cell.length_a   1.000
_cell.length_b   1.000
_cell.length_c   1.000
_cell.angle_alpha   90.00
_cell.angle_beta   90.00
_cell.angle_gamma   90.00
#
_symmetry.space_group_name_H-M   'P 1'
#
loop_
_entity.id
_entity.type
_entity.pdbx_description
1 polymer ?
#
loop_
_entity_poly.entity_id
_entity_poly.type
_entity_poly.pdbx_seq_one_letter_code
_entity_poly.pdbx_strand_id
1 'polypeptide(L)'
;MKKIIKLFNMSILLSSLFFSPLTALAEVSNESESKGVTVYHLEEKTNGSSEKISQIITQAKEVVKEQRAEQSKYNLLKSISATDDTYASKLNYTYNYITFDDDFIYFYEESVSGTPELLIYDNENLVTTDNQPKSLASTQTDFISDGVGGKITITKTGSAGSYLSTSMTLPTLSQVSTNLNTYTPYNYGGFEYTSTNANSIGSWVADMGLQLYNNLGPSSNQYGWKPVVILKQLTAISTWTQYATAIDSVYNEGQYKNGYKVGTSPVMYFWYNYNGKVRMKVDGTTICPTRTGEKLEDTHNITIIESSASWNISTISRWKILSTVVSSDNTGKNKAVFSSIKVDGIAVDSSYFGTEQTDQASVTRSGNNVTIIVDSDTY
;
A
#
# COMPACT_ATOMS: atom_id res chain seq x y z
N MET A 1 -39.36 -18.91 -0.43
CA MET A 1 -38.91 -17.83 0.47
C MET A 1 -37.55 -17.35 -0.04
N LYS A 2 -37.48 -16.19 -0.70
CA LYS A 2 -36.24 -15.67 -1.34
C LYS A 2 -35.29 -15.14 -0.25
N LYS A 3 -34.06 -15.64 -0.21
CA LYS A 3 -32.98 -15.06 0.62
C LYS A 3 -32.32 -13.93 -0.18
N ILE A 4 -32.46 -12.72 0.33
CA ILE A 4 -31.77 -11.51 -0.16
C ILE A 4 -30.35 -11.56 0.39
N ILE A 5 -29.36 -11.74 -0.48
CA ILE A 5 -27.94 -11.56 -0.16
C ILE A 5 -27.66 -10.07 -0.28
N LYS A 6 -27.31 -9.42 0.84
CA LYS A 6 -26.85 -8.02 0.84
C LYS A 6 -25.39 -8.01 0.39
N LEU A 7 -25.10 -7.42 -0.77
CA LEU A 7 -23.74 -7.02 -1.14
C LEU A 7 -23.28 -5.88 -0.21
N PHE A 8 -22.09 -6.05 0.35
CA PHE A 8 -21.36 -5.01 1.07
C PHE A 8 -20.41 -4.34 0.06
N ASN A 9 -20.73 -3.13 -0.39
CA ASN A 9 -19.81 -2.32 -1.20
C ASN A 9 -18.84 -1.59 -0.28
N MET A 10 -17.55 -1.88 -0.40
CA MET A 10 -16.48 -1.17 0.30
C MET A 10 -15.99 -0.04 -0.62
N SER A 11 -16.21 1.22 -0.22
CA SER A 11 -15.85 2.42 -1.01
C SER A 11 -14.57 3.06 -0.46
N ILE A 12 -13.66 3.49 -1.33
CA ILE A 12 -12.39 4.14 -0.95
C ILE A 12 -12.37 5.58 -1.50
N LEU A 13 -12.02 6.52 -0.62
CA LEU A 13 -12.07 7.97 -0.78
C LEU A 13 -10.64 8.52 -1.03
N LEU A 14 -10.37 9.25 -2.11
CA LEU A 14 -9.10 9.96 -2.30
C LEU A 14 -9.30 11.36 -2.88
N SER A 15 -8.80 12.38 -2.18
CA SER A 15 -8.67 13.76 -2.66
C SER A 15 -7.23 14.05 -3.10
N SER A 16 -7.03 14.58 -4.30
CA SER A 16 -5.71 14.89 -4.89
C SER A 16 -5.68 16.30 -5.51
N LEU A 17 -4.47 16.83 -5.73
CA LEU A 17 -4.19 18.15 -6.32
C LEU A 17 -3.22 18.02 -7.54
N PHE A 18 -3.72 18.36 -8.75
CA PHE A 18 -3.15 18.95 -10.01
C PHE A 18 -1.82 18.43 -10.62
N PHE A 19 -1.71 18.15 -11.93
CA PHE A 19 -1.90 19.04 -13.11
C PHE A 19 -2.46 18.39 -14.41
N SER A 20 -3.22 19.21 -15.17
CA SER A 20 -3.43 19.33 -16.64
C SER A 20 -3.94 18.16 -17.51
N PRO A 21 -4.82 18.44 -18.51
CA PRO A 21 -5.53 17.41 -19.27
C PRO A 21 -4.62 16.82 -20.35
N LEU A 22 -4.43 15.50 -20.34
CA LEU A 22 -3.82 14.79 -21.45
C LEU A 22 -4.92 14.23 -22.35
N THR A 23 -5.28 14.97 -23.38
CA THR A 23 -5.75 14.37 -24.62
C THR A 23 -4.56 13.67 -25.29
N ALA A 24 -4.40 12.39 -25.01
CA ALA A 24 -3.62 11.48 -25.85
C ALA A 24 -4.26 10.09 -25.73
N LEU A 25 -5.14 9.81 -26.69
CA LEU A 25 -5.86 8.54 -26.85
C LEU A 25 -4.89 7.35 -26.80
N ALA A 26 -5.09 6.47 -25.82
CA ALA A 26 -5.26 5.06 -26.16
C ALA A 26 -6.55 4.98 -27.00
N GLU A 27 -6.59 4.14 -28.05
CA GLU A 27 -7.82 3.96 -28.83
C GLU A 27 -8.97 3.57 -27.88
N VAL A 28 -9.85 4.55 -27.62
CA VAL A 28 -11.06 4.39 -26.82
C VAL A 28 -11.98 3.51 -27.65
N SER A 29 -12.28 2.31 -27.16
CA SER A 29 -13.08 1.36 -27.93
C SER A 29 -14.55 1.79 -28.00
N ASN A 30 -15.09 2.52 -27.01
CA ASN A 30 -16.41 3.18 -27.04
C ASN A 30 -16.54 4.31 -26.00
N GLU A 31 -16.76 5.55 -26.42
CA GLU A 31 -17.11 6.69 -25.54
C GLU A 31 -18.64 6.83 -25.43
N SER A 32 -19.16 7.06 -24.22
CA SER A 32 -20.59 7.35 -24.01
C SER A 32 -20.82 8.38 -22.91
N GLU A 33 -22.01 8.99 -22.85
CA GLU A 33 -22.37 9.93 -21.79
C GLU A 33 -23.49 9.36 -20.92
N SER A 34 -23.35 9.47 -19.59
CA SER A 34 -24.40 9.07 -18.65
C SER A 34 -24.50 10.06 -17.49
N LYS A 35 -25.69 10.61 -17.25
CA LYS A 35 -25.95 11.58 -16.16
C LYS A 35 -24.97 12.77 -16.13
N GLY A 36 -24.53 13.26 -17.28
CA GLY A 36 -23.56 14.36 -17.39
C GLY A 36 -22.15 13.99 -16.93
N VAL A 37 -21.77 12.73 -17.15
CA VAL A 37 -20.44 12.16 -16.89
C VAL A 37 -19.99 11.48 -18.18
N THR A 38 -18.77 11.78 -18.63
CA THR A 38 -18.17 11.09 -19.77
C THR A 38 -17.70 9.71 -19.33
N VAL A 39 -18.11 8.66 -20.04
CA VAL A 39 -17.83 7.26 -19.69
C VAL A 39 -16.88 6.68 -20.73
N TYR A 40 -15.73 6.21 -20.26
CA TYR A 40 -14.68 5.59 -21.07
C TYR A 40 -14.63 4.10 -20.82
N HIS A 41 -14.80 3.33 -21.89
CA HIS A 41 -14.64 1.89 -21.95
C HIS A 41 -13.25 1.59 -22.53
N LEU A 42 -12.36 1.05 -21.71
CA LEU A 42 -10.93 0.98 -22.04
C LEU A 42 -10.49 -0.36 -22.64
N GLU A 43 -11.38 -1.36 -22.76
CA GLU A 43 -11.09 -2.69 -23.33
C GLU A 43 -12.22 -3.14 -24.30
N GLU A 44 -11.96 -4.13 -25.17
CA GLU A 44 -12.86 -4.50 -26.29
C GLU A 44 -14.17 -5.21 -25.86
N LYS A 45 -14.24 -5.80 -24.66
CA LYS A 45 -15.42 -6.54 -24.17
C LYS A 45 -16.40 -5.70 -23.34
N THR A 46 -16.04 -4.46 -23.00
CA THR A 46 -16.77 -3.69 -22.00
C THR A 46 -18.06 -3.07 -22.56
N ASN A 47 -19.20 -3.73 -22.41
CA ASN A 47 -20.52 -3.09 -22.42
C ASN A 47 -21.21 -3.35 -21.08
N GLY A 48 -20.74 -2.67 -20.02
CA GLY A 48 -21.40 -2.71 -18.71
C GLY A 48 -22.86 -2.24 -18.81
N SER A 49 -23.74 -2.77 -17.96
CA SER A 49 -25.16 -2.37 -17.96
C SER A 49 -25.29 -0.86 -17.68
N SER A 50 -26.03 -0.15 -18.54
CA SER A 50 -26.28 1.30 -18.41
C SER A 50 -26.95 1.66 -17.07
N GLU A 51 -27.74 0.76 -16.51
CA GLU A 51 -28.37 0.88 -15.19
C GLU A 51 -27.32 0.82 -14.08
N LYS A 52 -26.36 -0.08 -14.20
CA LYS A 52 -25.24 -0.23 -13.25
C LYS A 52 -24.32 0.98 -13.29
N ILE A 53 -23.93 1.43 -14.47
CA ILE A 53 -23.15 2.66 -14.69
C ILE A 53 -23.87 3.86 -14.04
N SER A 54 -25.19 3.97 -14.27
CA SER A 54 -26.01 5.03 -13.69
C SER A 54 -26.09 4.98 -12.16
N GLN A 55 -26.10 3.79 -11.56
CA GLN A 55 -26.06 3.62 -10.10
C GLN A 55 -24.71 4.04 -9.53
N ILE A 56 -23.62 3.62 -10.17
CA ILE A 56 -22.24 3.95 -9.77
C ILE A 56 -22.01 5.45 -9.83
N ILE A 57 -22.43 6.12 -10.90
CA ILE A 57 -22.35 7.59 -11.01
C ILE A 57 -23.15 8.28 -9.89
N THR A 58 -24.30 7.73 -9.51
CA THR A 58 -25.11 8.31 -8.43
C THR A 58 -24.41 8.17 -7.08
N GLN A 59 -23.86 6.99 -6.81
CA GLN A 59 -23.08 6.74 -5.59
C GLN A 59 -21.85 7.62 -5.54
N ALA A 60 -21.11 7.70 -6.65
CA ALA A 60 -19.94 8.57 -6.79
C ALA A 60 -20.29 10.04 -6.50
N LYS A 61 -21.37 10.56 -7.08
CA LYS A 61 -21.82 11.95 -6.85
C LYS A 61 -22.22 12.24 -5.40
N GLU A 62 -22.89 11.31 -4.71
CA GLU A 62 -23.20 11.50 -3.29
C GLU A 62 -21.92 11.47 -2.44
N VAL A 63 -20.99 10.57 -2.74
CA VAL A 63 -19.68 10.53 -2.07
C VAL A 63 -18.89 11.82 -2.30
N VAL A 64 -18.84 12.33 -3.54
CA VAL A 64 -18.18 13.61 -3.86
C VAL A 64 -18.85 14.79 -3.15
N LYS A 65 -20.18 14.77 -3.00
CA LYS A 65 -20.93 15.80 -2.27
C LYS A 65 -20.60 15.79 -0.77
N GLU A 66 -20.47 14.61 -0.16
CA GLU A 66 -20.00 14.48 1.23
C GLU A 66 -18.56 14.98 1.39
N GLN A 67 -17.66 14.60 0.47
CA GLN A 67 -16.27 15.08 0.43
C GLN A 67 -16.20 16.61 0.32
N ARG A 68 -17.01 17.22 -0.55
CA ARG A 68 -17.12 18.69 -0.68
C ARG A 68 -17.54 19.36 0.61
N ALA A 69 -18.49 18.76 1.34
CA ALA A 69 -18.97 19.29 2.61
C ALA A 69 -17.90 19.20 3.71
N GLU A 70 -17.15 18.10 3.80
CA GLU A 70 -16.04 17.94 4.74
C GLU A 70 -14.87 18.87 4.43
N GLN A 71 -14.51 18.99 3.14
CA GLN A 71 -13.46 19.89 2.69
C GLN A 71 -13.82 21.35 2.97
N SER A 72 -15.09 21.73 2.78
CA SER A 72 -15.58 23.08 3.12
C SER A 72 -15.46 23.37 4.61
N LYS A 73 -15.72 22.39 5.48
CA LYS A 73 -15.51 22.53 6.94
C LYS A 73 -14.02 22.65 7.30
N TYR A 74 -13.16 21.85 6.67
CA TYR A 74 -11.70 21.93 6.87
C TYR A 74 -11.13 23.28 6.42
N ASN A 75 -11.57 23.79 5.26
CA ASN A 75 -11.15 25.09 4.75
C ASN A 75 -11.63 26.24 5.63
N LEU A 76 -12.85 26.16 6.19
CA LEU A 76 -13.37 27.12 7.16
C LEU A 76 -12.54 27.16 8.45
N LEU A 77 -12.10 26.00 8.96
CA LEU A 77 -11.26 25.91 10.15
C LEU A 77 -9.84 26.45 9.90
N LYS A 78 -9.32 26.32 8.67
CA LYS A 78 -7.98 26.77 8.28
C LYS A 78 -7.94 28.26 7.94
N SER A 79 -9.00 28.83 7.38
CA SER A 79 -9.12 30.29 7.15
C SER A 79 -9.28 31.08 8.46
N ILE A 80 -9.76 30.46 9.55
CA ILE A 80 -9.79 31.06 10.88
C ILE A 80 -8.38 31.16 11.50
N SER A 81 -7.40 30.36 11.04
CA SER A 81 -6.05 30.28 11.61
C SER A 81 -4.93 30.89 10.74
N ALA A 82 -5.25 31.40 9.54
CA ALA A 82 -4.28 32.04 8.66
C ALA A 82 -4.80 33.38 8.14
N THR A 83 -4.05 34.47 8.38
CA THR A 83 -4.31 35.82 7.87
C THR A 83 -3.94 36.00 6.39
N ASP A 84 -4.01 34.94 5.59
CA ASP A 84 -3.53 34.95 4.20
C ASP A 84 -4.67 34.59 3.25
N ASP A 85 -5.42 35.62 2.82
CA ASP A 85 -6.57 35.54 1.89
C ASP A 85 -6.20 34.98 0.50
N THR A 86 -4.92 34.72 0.25
CA THR A 86 -4.41 34.24 -1.04
C THR A 86 -4.47 32.71 -1.20
N TYR A 87 -4.79 31.96 -0.15
CA TYR A 87 -4.74 30.48 -0.16
C TYR A 87 -6.07 29.79 -0.52
N ALA A 88 -7.21 30.42 -0.21
CA ALA A 88 -8.53 29.80 -0.40
C ALA A 88 -8.99 29.73 -1.88
N SER A 89 -8.45 30.59 -2.75
CA SER A 89 -8.84 30.70 -4.17
C SER A 89 -7.97 29.88 -5.14
N LYS A 90 -6.97 29.15 -4.65
CA LYS A 90 -6.01 28.38 -5.47
C LYS A 90 -6.10 26.86 -5.33
N LEU A 91 -6.98 26.34 -4.47
CA LEU A 91 -7.15 24.90 -4.32
C LEU A 91 -8.18 24.41 -5.32
N ASN A 92 -7.64 24.16 -6.50
CA ASN A 92 -8.23 23.38 -7.55
C ASN A 92 -8.27 21.94 -6.96
N TYR A 93 -9.42 21.28 -6.82
CA TYR A 93 -9.52 19.91 -6.23
C TYR A 93 -10.06 18.92 -7.25
N THR A 94 -9.58 17.68 -7.18
CA THR A 94 -10.14 16.55 -7.91
C THR A 94 -10.62 15.51 -6.92
N TYR A 95 -11.89 15.11 -7.06
CA TYR A 95 -12.58 14.14 -6.23
C TYR A 95 -12.64 12.81 -6.96
N ASN A 96 -12.21 11.74 -6.30
CA ASN A 96 -12.20 10.41 -6.90
C ASN A 96 -13.11 9.46 -6.13
N TYR A 97 -13.74 8.54 -6.87
CA TYR A 97 -14.50 7.43 -6.33
C TYR A 97 -14.18 6.16 -7.11
N ILE A 98 -13.68 5.14 -6.42
CA ILE A 98 -13.34 3.85 -7.01
C ILE A 98 -14.27 2.79 -6.43
N THR A 99 -14.91 2.02 -7.30
CA THR A 99 -15.65 0.82 -6.93
C THR A 99 -15.37 -0.28 -7.95
N PHE A 100 -15.68 -1.52 -7.59
CA PHE A 100 -15.53 -2.68 -8.47
C PHE A 100 -16.72 -3.60 -8.28
N ASP A 101 -17.01 -4.41 -9.30
CA ASP A 101 -17.86 -5.59 -9.19
C ASP A 101 -17.12 -6.81 -9.77
N ASP A 102 -17.85 -7.91 -9.98
CA ASP A 102 -17.25 -9.16 -10.46
C ASP A 102 -16.71 -9.03 -11.90
N ASP A 103 -17.21 -8.08 -12.68
CA ASP A 103 -16.93 -7.97 -14.11
C ASP A 103 -16.14 -6.70 -14.45
N PHE A 104 -16.21 -5.63 -13.65
CA PHE A 104 -15.55 -4.36 -13.95
C PHE A 104 -14.97 -3.61 -12.73
N ILE A 105 -13.91 -2.83 -12.98
CA ILE A 105 -13.46 -1.75 -12.09
C ILE A 105 -13.98 -0.42 -12.63
N TYR A 106 -14.48 0.43 -11.75
CA TYR A 106 -15.05 1.74 -12.07
C TYR A 106 -14.27 2.82 -11.33
N PHE A 107 -13.66 3.73 -12.09
CA PHE A 107 -12.94 4.88 -11.58
C PHE A 107 -13.66 6.17 -11.97
N TYR A 108 -14.33 6.80 -11.02
CA TYR A 108 -14.99 8.09 -11.21
C TYR A 108 -14.10 9.23 -10.75
N GLU A 109 -13.96 10.26 -11.58
CA GLU A 109 -13.19 11.46 -11.30
C GLU A 109 -14.04 12.72 -11.56
N GLU A 110 -14.07 13.65 -10.61
CA GLU A 110 -14.72 14.96 -10.76
C GLU A 110 -13.78 16.06 -10.28
N SER A 111 -13.36 16.96 -11.18
CA SER A 111 -12.62 18.17 -10.80
C SER A 111 -13.53 19.37 -10.64
N VAL A 112 -13.10 20.39 -9.89
CA VAL A 112 -13.90 21.62 -9.64
C VAL A 112 -14.28 22.37 -10.92
N SER A 113 -13.47 22.24 -11.98
CA SER A 113 -13.64 22.97 -13.26
C SER A 113 -13.70 22.08 -14.49
N GLY A 114 -13.60 20.76 -14.34
CA GLY A 114 -13.63 19.80 -15.44
C GLY A 114 -14.94 19.02 -15.51
N THR A 115 -15.20 18.41 -16.67
CA THR A 115 -16.31 17.47 -16.83
C THR A 115 -16.00 16.21 -16.04
N PRO A 116 -16.94 15.66 -15.25
CA PRO A 116 -16.71 14.41 -14.55
C PRO A 116 -16.54 13.25 -15.52
N GLU A 117 -15.67 12.32 -15.18
CA GLU A 117 -15.32 11.17 -16.01
C GLU A 117 -15.51 9.87 -15.23
N LEU A 118 -15.86 8.78 -15.93
CA LEU A 118 -15.93 7.43 -15.40
C LEU A 118 -15.16 6.49 -16.32
N LEU A 119 -14.06 5.93 -15.84
CA LEU A 119 -13.30 4.92 -16.56
C LEU A 119 -13.74 3.53 -16.10
N ILE A 120 -14.05 2.66 -17.05
CA ILE A 120 -14.50 1.29 -16.82
C ILE A 120 -13.45 0.34 -17.41
N TYR A 121 -12.93 -0.54 -16.55
CA TYR A 121 -11.95 -1.56 -16.88
C TYR A 121 -12.59 -2.94 -16.75
N ASP A 122 -12.26 -3.88 -17.64
CA ASP A 122 -12.61 -5.29 -17.45
C ASP A 122 -11.92 -5.82 -16.17
N ASN A 123 -12.69 -6.47 -15.31
CA ASN A 123 -12.20 -7.22 -14.16
C ASN A 123 -11.67 -8.61 -14.57
N GLU A 124 -11.65 -8.92 -15.88
CA GLU A 124 -11.14 -10.19 -16.42
C GLU A 124 -9.63 -10.41 -16.14
N ASN A 125 -8.92 -9.38 -15.66
CA ASN A 125 -7.53 -9.48 -15.19
C ASN A 125 -7.36 -9.61 -13.66
N LEU A 126 -8.44 -9.81 -12.90
CA LEU A 126 -8.41 -9.99 -11.43
C LEU A 126 -8.80 -11.39 -10.94
N VAL A 127 -9.02 -12.34 -11.86
CA VAL A 127 -8.99 -13.79 -11.56
C VAL A 127 -7.67 -14.42 -12.02
N THR A 128 -6.56 -13.76 -11.74
CA THR A 128 -5.48 -14.48 -11.07
C THR A 128 -5.53 -14.05 -9.62
N THR A 129 -5.44 -15.00 -8.71
CA THR A 129 -5.46 -14.85 -7.24
C THR A 129 -4.29 -14.02 -6.67
N ASP A 130 -3.75 -13.06 -7.43
CA ASP A 130 -2.36 -12.63 -7.34
C ASP A 130 -2.15 -11.12 -7.10
N ASN A 131 -3.23 -10.32 -6.97
CA ASN A 131 -3.12 -8.87 -6.73
C ASN A 131 -3.93 -8.34 -5.54
N GLN A 132 -4.51 -9.21 -4.71
CA GLN A 132 -4.93 -8.84 -3.36
C GLN A 132 -3.83 -9.25 -2.38
N PRO A 133 -3.43 -8.43 -1.40
CA PRO A 133 -2.58 -8.91 -0.31
C PRO A 133 -3.30 -10.09 0.36
N LYS A 134 -2.76 -11.29 0.18
CA LYS A 134 -3.32 -12.52 0.75
C LYS A 134 -3.36 -12.37 2.28
N SER A 135 -4.50 -12.64 2.89
CA SER A 135 -4.63 -12.55 4.35
C SER A 135 -3.84 -13.67 5.02
N LEU A 136 -2.97 -13.29 5.96
CA LEU A 136 -2.26 -14.20 6.88
C LEU A 136 -3.25 -15.22 7.50
N ALA A 137 -3.01 -16.53 7.28
CA ALA A 137 -3.82 -17.62 7.82
C ALA A 137 -3.41 -18.01 9.24
N SER A 138 -4.30 -18.62 10.03
CA SER A 138 -4.28 -18.60 11.49
C SER A 138 -3.68 -19.83 12.20
N THR A 139 -2.96 -20.74 11.55
CA THR A 139 -2.50 -21.97 12.23
C THR A 139 -1.25 -22.60 11.61
N GLN A 140 -0.08 -22.32 12.19
CA GLN A 140 1.11 -23.20 12.21
C GLN A 140 2.05 -22.79 13.37
N THR A 141 3.01 -23.65 13.71
CA THR A 141 3.95 -23.50 14.85
C THR A 141 5.06 -22.48 14.60
N ASP A 142 5.19 -21.98 13.37
CA ASP A 142 6.17 -21.01 12.93
C ASP A 142 5.64 -19.58 13.08
N PHE A 143 6.54 -18.60 13.20
CA PHE A 143 6.15 -17.19 13.39
C PHE A 143 5.55 -16.56 12.11
N ILE A 144 5.70 -17.25 10.97
CA ILE A 144 5.00 -17.00 9.70
C ILE A 144 4.13 -18.25 9.47
N SER A 145 2.85 -18.04 9.20
CA SER A 145 1.86 -19.12 9.12
C SER A 145 1.37 -19.40 7.69
N ASP A 146 1.89 -18.68 6.71
CA ASP A 146 1.47 -18.71 5.30
C ASP A 146 2.65 -18.68 4.32
N GLY A 147 3.82 -19.16 4.76
CA GLY A 147 5.02 -19.27 3.94
C GLY A 147 6.28 -19.38 4.79
N VAL A 148 7.43 -18.99 4.21
CA VAL A 148 8.75 -19.09 4.83
C VAL A 148 9.38 -17.72 5.06
N GLY A 149 10.32 -17.60 6.00
CA GLY A 149 11.04 -16.36 6.18
C GLY A 149 11.90 -16.25 7.44
N GLY A 150 12.55 -15.09 7.55
CA GLY A 150 13.31 -14.70 8.73
C GLY A 150 12.76 -13.42 9.34
N LYS A 151 12.86 -13.31 10.67
CA LYS A 151 12.49 -12.13 11.45
C LYS A 151 13.53 -11.84 12.51
N ILE A 152 13.73 -10.55 12.76
CA ILE A 152 14.37 -10.08 14.00
C ILE A 152 13.56 -8.91 14.54
N THR A 153 13.58 -8.77 15.87
CA THR A 153 12.87 -7.69 16.58
C THR A 153 13.86 -6.70 17.17
N ILE A 154 13.41 -5.47 17.38
CA ILE A 154 14.20 -4.40 18.00
C ILE A 154 13.40 -3.84 19.17
N THR A 155 13.93 -3.99 20.38
CA THR A 155 13.27 -3.58 21.62
C THR A 155 13.50 -2.12 21.98
N LYS A 156 14.43 -1.44 21.29
CA LYS A 156 14.56 0.03 21.37
C LYS A 156 13.33 0.66 20.74
N THR A 157 12.35 0.99 21.57
CA THR A 157 11.19 1.77 21.15
C THR A 157 11.44 3.26 21.41
N GLY A 158 10.47 4.09 21.06
CA GLY A 158 10.50 5.52 21.32
C GLY A 158 9.11 6.05 21.69
N SER A 159 8.91 7.35 21.67
CA SER A 159 7.62 8.00 21.95
C SER A 159 6.79 8.21 20.69
N ALA A 160 5.54 8.68 20.83
CA ALA A 160 4.76 9.10 19.67
C ALA A 160 5.60 10.08 18.81
N GLY A 161 5.62 9.86 17.49
CA GLY A 161 6.52 10.53 16.55
C GLY A 161 7.80 9.75 16.22
N SER A 162 8.16 8.73 17.01
CA SER A 162 9.36 7.94 16.76
C SER A 162 9.23 7.05 15.52
N TYR A 163 10.38 6.78 14.89
CA TYR A 163 10.47 5.93 13.71
C TYR A 163 11.67 5.00 13.72
N LEU A 164 11.48 3.84 13.10
CA LEU A 164 12.56 2.98 12.63
C LEU A 164 12.95 3.41 11.21
N SER A 165 14.23 3.47 10.91
CA SER A 165 14.73 3.65 9.53
C SER A 165 15.88 2.72 9.22
N THR A 166 16.01 2.35 7.95
CA THR A 166 17.03 1.44 7.44
C THR A 166 17.22 1.65 5.95
N SER A 167 18.45 1.49 5.45
CA SER A 167 18.68 1.28 4.02
C SER A 167 18.44 -0.21 3.73
N MET A 168 17.47 -0.52 2.88
CA MET A 168 17.05 -1.89 2.59
C MET A 168 17.52 -2.28 1.19
N THR A 169 18.61 -3.04 1.09
CA THR A 169 19.07 -3.56 -0.20
C THR A 169 18.08 -4.61 -0.70
N LEU A 170 17.41 -4.26 -1.79
CA LEU A 170 16.49 -5.12 -2.50
C LEU A 170 17.26 -6.22 -3.24
N PRO A 171 16.74 -7.45 -3.31
CA PRO A 171 17.41 -8.55 -3.97
C PRO A 171 17.48 -8.31 -5.48
N THR A 172 18.51 -8.89 -6.12
CA THR A 172 18.51 -9.09 -7.57
C THR A 172 17.54 -10.22 -7.94
N LEU A 173 17.16 -10.34 -9.22
CA LEU A 173 16.24 -11.40 -9.67
C LEU A 173 16.77 -12.82 -9.43
N SER A 174 18.09 -13.01 -9.29
CA SER A 174 18.70 -14.29 -8.91
C SER A 174 18.56 -14.65 -7.43
N GLN A 175 18.14 -13.70 -6.59
CA GLN A 175 18.05 -13.84 -5.13
C GLN A 175 16.60 -13.87 -4.64
N VAL A 176 15.62 -13.88 -5.55
CA VAL A 176 14.19 -13.85 -5.22
C VAL A 176 13.41 -14.73 -6.18
N SER A 177 12.39 -15.44 -5.69
CA SER A 177 11.46 -16.18 -6.53
C SER A 177 10.69 -15.25 -7.46
N THR A 178 10.73 -15.50 -8.76
CA THR A 178 10.08 -14.68 -9.80
C THR A 178 8.82 -15.31 -10.39
N ASN A 179 8.50 -16.56 -10.05
CA ASN A 179 7.20 -17.16 -10.38
C ASN A 179 6.13 -16.63 -9.41
N LEU A 180 5.64 -15.42 -9.69
CA LEU A 180 4.76 -14.69 -8.77
C LEU A 180 3.39 -15.35 -8.57
N ASN A 181 2.95 -16.21 -9.50
CA ASN A 181 1.74 -17.02 -9.35
C ASN A 181 1.81 -18.02 -8.17
N THR A 182 3.01 -18.38 -7.74
CA THR A 182 3.25 -19.34 -6.65
C THR A 182 3.83 -18.68 -5.42
N TYR A 183 4.68 -17.67 -5.63
CA TYR A 183 5.47 -17.04 -4.58
C TYR A 183 5.14 -15.56 -4.50
N THR A 184 4.86 -15.06 -3.30
CA THR A 184 4.74 -13.61 -3.07
C THR A 184 5.85 -13.15 -2.12
N PRO A 185 6.98 -12.64 -2.65
CA PRO A 185 8.11 -12.18 -1.83
C PRO A 185 7.83 -10.81 -1.20
N TYR A 186 8.16 -10.69 0.10
CA TYR A 186 8.05 -9.43 0.84
C TYR A 186 9.34 -9.12 1.60
N ASN A 187 9.71 -7.84 1.60
CA ASN A 187 10.77 -7.30 2.45
C ASN A 187 10.19 -6.11 3.23
N TYR A 188 10.11 -6.21 4.55
CA TYR A 188 9.36 -5.23 5.33
C TYR A 188 9.92 -5.02 6.73
N GLY A 189 9.68 -3.81 7.23
CA GLY A 189 9.75 -3.48 8.65
C GLY A 189 8.35 -3.39 9.24
N GLY A 190 8.26 -2.89 10.47
CA GLY A 190 6.98 -2.75 11.13
C GLY A 190 7.11 -2.69 12.64
N PHE A 191 5.97 -2.78 13.32
CA PHE A 191 5.92 -2.81 14.77
C PHE A 191 4.89 -3.81 15.29
N GLU A 192 5.05 -4.16 16.56
CA GLU A 192 4.12 -4.96 17.33
C GLU A 192 3.86 -4.23 18.67
N TYR A 193 2.60 -4.14 19.05
CA TYR A 193 2.15 -3.70 20.36
C TYR A 193 1.29 -4.79 20.99
N THR A 194 1.71 -5.29 22.14
CA THR A 194 0.93 -6.23 22.95
C THR A 194 0.19 -5.45 24.04
N SER A 195 -1.14 -5.43 23.94
CA SER A 195 -2.01 -4.85 24.96
C SER A 195 -1.95 -5.63 26.27
N THR A 196 -2.04 -4.94 27.40
CA THR A 196 -2.12 -5.53 28.74
C THR A 196 -3.55 -5.94 29.13
N ASN A 197 -4.54 -5.67 28.27
CA ASN A 197 -5.91 -6.11 28.50
C ASN A 197 -6.02 -7.64 28.43
N ALA A 198 -7.14 -8.17 28.95
CA ALA A 198 -7.44 -9.60 28.87
C ALA A 198 -7.36 -10.10 27.41
N ASN A 199 -6.72 -11.26 27.22
CA ASN A 199 -6.46 -11.88 25.90
C ASN A 199 -5.70 -10.97 24.92
N SER A 200 -4.97 -9.97 25.42
CA SER A 200 -4.24 -8.97 24.62
C SER A 200 -5.13 -8.17 23.65
N ILE A 201 -6.44 -8.06 23.89
CA ILE A 201 -7.35 -7.29 23.05
C ILE A 201 -6.93 -5.81 23.04
N GLY A 202 -6.88 -5.21 21.85
CA GLY A 202 -6.31 -3.89 21.60
C GLY A 202 -4.84 -3.91 21.16
N SER A 203 -4.24 -5.09 21.01
CA SER A 203 -2.90 -5.25 20.41
C SER A 203 -2.89 -4.76 18.98
N TRP A 204 -1.77 -4.16 18.54
CA TRP A 204 -1.59 -3.66 17.19
C TRP A 204 -0.41 -4.33 16.51
N VAL A 205 -0.51 -4.53 15.21
CA VAL A 205 0.60 -4.94 14.36
C VAL A 205 0.56 -4.17 13.05
N ALA A 206 1.73 -3.74 12.59
CA ALA A 206 1.88 -3.20 11.25
C ALA A 206 3.01 -3.91 10.51
N ASP A 207 2.73 -4.31 9.27
CA ASP A 207 3.70 -4.79 8.29
C ASP A 207 3.84 -3.72 7.22
N MET A 208 5.04 -3.15 7.09
CA MET A 208 5.29 -1.97 6.28
C MET A 208 6.54 -2.21 5.44
N GLY A 209 6.39 -2.35 4.13
CA GLY A 209 7.53 -2.65 3.29
C GLY A 209 7.21 -2.70 1.82
N LEU A 210 7.89 -3.61 1.12
CA LEU A 210 7.82 -3.76 -0.31
C LEU A 210 7.49 -5.20 -0.72
N GLN A 211 6.71 -5.34 -1.79
CA GLN A 211 6.37 -6.61 -2.45
C GLN A 211 6.90 -6.61 -3.89
N LEU A 212 7.38 -7.74 -4.40
CA LEU A 212 7.85 -7.87 -5.78
C LEU A 212 6.67 -7.97 -6.78
N TYR A 213 6.78 -7.25 -7.90
CA TYR A 213 5.88 -7.29 -9.06
C TYR A 213 6.69 -7.47 -10.35
N ASN A 214 6.07 -8.02 -11.40
CA ASN A 214 6.70 -8.32 -12.70
C ASN A 214 5.99 -7.72 -13.93
N ASN A 215 4.93 -6.94 -13.71
CA ASN A 215 4.06 -6.36 -14.74
C ASN A 215 4.24 -4.84 -14.85
N LEU A 216 5.49 -4.36 -14.75
CA LEU A 216 5.79 -2.93 -14.68
C LEU A 216 6.40 -2.39 -15.99
N GLY A 217 6.46 -1.06 -16.10
CA GLY A 217 7.02 -0.34 -17.23
C GLY A 217 6.08 -0.27 -18.45
N PRO A 218 6.56 0.30 -19.57
CA PRO A 218 5.73 0.57 -20.74
C PRO A 218 5.14 -0.69 -21.37
N SER A 219 5.91 -1.79 -21.31
CA SER A 219 5.57 -3.09 -21.90
C SER A 219 5.12 -4.12 -20.86
N SER A 220 4.85 -3.72 -19.62
CA SER A 220 4.39 -4.60 -18.53
C SER A 220 5.25 -5.87 -18.35
N ASN A 221 6.57 -5.73 -18.50
CA ASN A 221 7.52 -6.86 -18.44
C ASN A 221 8.73 -6.59 -17.53
N GLN A 222 8.69 -5.49 -16.77
CA GLN A 222 9.74 -5.14 -15.83
C GLN A 222 9.39 -5.60 -14.42
N TYR A 223 10.44 -5.94 -13.67
CA TYR A 223 10.34 -6.22 -12.25
C TYR A 223 10.59 -4.99 -11.41
N GLY A 224 9.86 -4.86 -10.30
CA GLY A 224 10.07 -3.83 -9.31
C GLY A 224 9.32 -4.11 -8.04
N TRP A 225 9.72 -3.41 -6.98
CA TRP A 225 9.22 -3.57 -5.63
C TRP A 225 8.22 -2.45 -5.33
N LYS A 226 6.97 -2.79 -5.01
CA LYS A 226 5.92 -1.80 -4.70
C LYS A 226 5.66 -1.72 -3.20
N PRO A 227 5.39 -0.51 -2.67
CA PRO A 227 5.13 -0.36 -1.26
C PRO A 227 3.77 -0.88 -0.82
N VAL A 228 3.75 -1.50 0.36
CA VAL A 228 2.59 -2.09 1.01
C VAL A 228 2.60 -1.76 2.51
N VAL A 229 1.43 -1.47 3.06
CA VAL A 229 1.21 -1.29 4.51
C VAL A 229 -0.03 -2.07 4.91
N ILE A 230 0.15 -3.02 5.82
CA ILE A 230 -0.91 -3.80 6.44
C ILE A 230 -0.95 -3.42 7.91
N LEU A 231 -2.04 -2.78 8.34
CA LEU A 231 -2.27 -2.39 9.74
C LEU A 231 -3.41 -3.21 10.32
N LYS A 232 -3.18 -3.91 11.44
CA LYS A 232 -4.21 -4.72 12.10
C LYS A 232 -4.27 -4.44 13.60
N GLN A 233 -5.47 -4.56 14.17
CA GLN A 233 -5.70 -4.60 15.62
C GLN A 233 -6.41 -5.90 16.01
N LEU A 234 -6.01 -6.48 17.13
CA LEU A 234 -6.74 -7.58 17.75
C LEU A 234 -7.99 -7.03 18.44
N THR A 235 -9.17 -7.22 17.85
CA THR A 235 -10.44 -6.64 18.34
C THR A 235 -11.27 -7.62 19.15
N ALA A 236 -11.04 -8.92 18.97
CA ALA A 236 -11.59 -10.00 19.81
C ALA A 236 -10.59 -11.15 19.89
N ILE A 237 -10.90 -12.18 20.70
CA ILE A 237 -10.05 -13.37 20.84
C ILE A 237 -9.77 -13.95 19.44
N SER A 238 -8.48 -14.03 19.09
CA SER A 238 -7.99 -14.51 17.80
C SER A 238 -8.51 -13.76 16.55
N THR A 239 -9.14 -12.60 16.71
CA THR A 239 -9.76 -11.85 15.61
C THR A 239 -8.97 -10.57 15.34
N TRP A 240 -8.25 -10.55 14.21
CA TRP A 240 -7.52 -9.37 13.73
C TRP A 240 -8.36 -8.60 12.72
N THR A 241 -8.67 -7.34 13.03
CA THR A 241 -9.30 -6.41 12.10
C THR A 241 -8.21 -5.64 11.37
N GLN A 242 -8.21 -5.71 10.04
CA GLN A 242 -7.33 -4.90 9.19
C GLN A 242 -7.95 -3.54 8.93
N TYR A 243 -7.13 -2.49 8.98
CA TYR A 243 -7.53 -1.11 8.73
C TYR A 243 -6.99 -0.60 7.41
N ALA A 244 -7.74 0.31 6.81
CA ALA A 244 -7.39 0.92 5.53
C ALA A 244 -6.13 1.79 5.64
N THR A 245 -5.35 1.74 4.58
CA THR A 245 -4.18 2.59 4.33
C THR A 245 -4.32 3.25 2.97
N ALA A 246 -3.71 4.42 2.80
CA ALA A 246 -3.78 5.23 1.60
C ALA A 246 -2.40 5.75 1.24
N ILE A 247 -2.10 5.77 -0.07
CA ILE A 247 -0.91 6.41 -0.61
C ILE A 247 -1.14 7.93 -0.59
N ASP A 248 -0.12 8.68 -0.16
CA ASP A 248 -0.12 10.14 -0.24
C ASP A 248 -0.12 10.56 -1.72
N SER A 249 -1.07 11.41 -2.11
CA SER A 249 -1.27 11.79 -3.51
C SER A 249 -0.11 12.59 -4.11
N VAL A 250 0.73 13.22 -3.27
CA VAL A 250 1.94 13.94 -3.69
C VAL A 250 3.13 13.00 -3.85
N TYR A 251 3.15 11.87 -3.12
CA TYR A 251 4.26 10.92 -3.09
C TYR A 251 3.77 9.52 -3.49
N ASN A 252 3.32 9.39 -4.73
CA ASN A 252 2.69 8.17 -5.25
C ASN A 252 3.43 7.52 -6.42
N GLU A 253 4.63 8.00 -6.77
CA GLU A 253 5.31 7.62 -8.01
C GLU A 253 5.79 6.15 -8.04
N GLY A 254 6.04 5.55 -6.88
CA GLY A 254 6.49 4.15 -6.75
C GLY A 254 5.38 3.11 -6.86
N GLN A 255 4.31 3.38 -7.61
CA GLN A 255 3.10 2.55 -7.70
C GLN A 255 2.61 2.39 -9.15
N TYR A 256 1.49 1.68 -9.34
CA TYR A 256 0.86 1.40 -10.64
C TYR A 256 1.79 0.66 -11.63
N LYS A 257 2.26 1.29 -12.71
CA LYS A 257 3.21 0.68 -13.66
C LYS A 257 4.66 0.96 -13.28
N ASN A 258 4.91 1.61 -12.15
CA ASN A 258 6.23 1.87 -11.63
C ASN A 258 6.48 1.08 -10.32
N GLY A 259 7.73 1.03 -9.88
CA GLY A 259 8.16 0.37 -8.67
C GLY A 259 9.65 0.55 -8.41
N TYR A 260 10.09 0.29 -7.17
CA TYR A 260 11.48 0.41 -6.77
C TYR A 260 12.34 -0.66 -7.43
N LYS A 261 13.46 -0.23 -8.02
CA LYS A 261 14.28 -1.08 -8.88
C LYS A 261 14.97 -2.19 -8.07
N VAL A 262 14.93 -3.41 -8.60
CA VAL A 262 15.64 -4.58 -8.04
C VAL A 262 17.14 -4.28 -7.88
N GLY A 263 17.78 -4.84 -6.84
CA GLY A 263 19.21 -4.63 -6.57
C GLY A 263 19.58 -3.23 -6.02
N THR A 264 18.64 -2.28 -5.94
CA THR A 264 18.89 -0.96 -5.33
C THR A 264 18.66 -0.98 -3.83
N SER A 265 19.01 0.10 -3.13
CA SER A 265 18.88 0.20 -1.67
C SER A 265 18.06 1.41 -1.26
N PRO A 266 16.72 1.37 -1.40
CA PRO A 266 15.85 2.42 -0.86
C PRO A 266 16.04 2.58 0.66
N VAL A 267 15.94 3.82 1.13
CA VAL A 267 15.83 4.11 2.56
C VAL A 267 14.36 4.01 2.96
N MET A 268 14.10 3.10 3.89
CA MET A 268 12.79 2.86 4.45
C MET A 268 12.64 3.59 5.79
N TYR A 269 11.47 4.17 6.02
CA TYR A 269 11.10 4.78 7.29
C TYR A 269 9.72 4.29 7.74
N PHE A 270 9.61 4.00 9.02
CA PHE A 270 8.48 3.32 9.64
C PHE A 270 8.05 4.08 10.89
N TRP A 271 6.93 4.80 10.85
CA TRP A 271 6.35 5.46 12.01
C TRP A 271 5.14 4.68 12.50
N TYR A 272 5.13 4.32 13.78
CA TYR A 272 3.92 3.78 14.41
C TYR A 272 2.89 4.86 14.74
N ASN A 273 3.35 6.11 14.87
CA ASN A 273 2.49 7.27 15.09
C ASN A 273 3.18 8.55 14.57
N TYR A 274 2.74 9.00 13.40
CA TYR A 274 3.07 10.28 12.78
C TYR A 274 1.79 11.11 12.73
N ASN A 275 1.67 12.13 13.59
CA ASN A 275 0.46 12.97 13.71
C ASN A 275 -0.84 12.16 13.86
N GLY A 276 -0.79 11.09 14.66
CA GLY A 276 -1.92 10.20 14.92
C GLY A 276 -2.08 9.04 13.94
N LYS A 277 -1.32 9.00 12.84
CA LYS A 277 -1.40 7.95 11.81
C LYS A 277 -0.22 7.00 11.84
N VAL A 278 -0.41 5.77 11.36
CA VAL A 278 0.71 4.90 10.99
C VAL A 278 1.22 5.37 9.63
N ARG A 279 2.54 5.51 9.46
CA ARG A 279 3.12 6.01 8.21
C ARG A 279 4.34 5.20 7.80
N MET A 280 4.45 4.93 6.51
CA MET A 280 5.66 4.45 5.86
C MET A 280 6.12 5.46 4.82
N LYS A 281 7.44 5.70 4.74
CA LYS A 281 8.08 6.40 3.62
C LYS A 281 9.11 5.48 3.00
N VAL A 282 9.11 5.42 1.68
CA VAL A 282 10.16 4.80 0.86
C VAL A 282 10.84 5.92 0.07
N ASP A 283 12.17 5.91 0.05
CA ASP A 283 13.00 6.94 -0.56
C ASP A 283 14.10 6.22 -1.36
N GLY A 284 14.00 6.21 -2.69
CA GLY A 284 14.90 5.37 -3.49
C GLY A 284 14.68 5.46 -4.99
N THR A 285 15.32 4.55 -5.73
CA THR A 285 15.29 4.55 -7.19
C THR A 285 14.17 3.66 -7.73
N THR A 286 13.27 4.23 -8.53
CA THR A 286 12.25 3.52 -9.28
C THR A 286 12.68 3.29 -10.73
N ILE A 287 12.02 2.36 -11.42
CA ILE A 287 12.34 2.00 -12.82
C ILE A 287 11.84 3.02 -13.86
N CYS A 288 10.88 3.85 -13.50
CA CYS A 288 10.34 4.94 -14.33
C CYS A 288 10.32 6.27 -13.56
N PRO A 289 10.25 7.43 -14.25
CA PRO A 289 10.09 8.73 -13.62
C PRO A 289 8.72 8.92 -12.96
N THR A 290 7.67 8.44 -13.62
CA THR A 290 6.27 8.61 -13.20
C THR A 290 5.60 7.25 -12.94
N ARG A 291 4.51 7.26 -12.15
CA ARG A 291 3.69 6.08 -11.86
C ARG A 291 3.07 5.44 -13.10
N THR A 292 2.82 6.22 -14.16
CA THR A 292 2.25 5.73 -15.44
C THR A 292 3.20 4.81 -16.18
N GLY A 293 4.50 4.89 -15.89
CA GLY A 293 5.49 3.97 -16.41
C GLY A 293 5.67 4.06 -17.93
N GLU A 294 5.43 5.23 -18.54
CA GLU A 294 5.51 5.44 -19.99
C GLU A 294 6.93 5.33 -20.56
N LYS A 295 7.94 5.49 -19.73
CA LYS A 295 9.36 5.39 -20.09
C LYS A 295 10.17 4.72 -18.99
N LEU A 296 11.06 3.81 -19.39
CA LEU A 296 12.08 3.26 -18.49
C LEU A 296 13.23 4.25 -18.35
N GLU A 297 13.37 4.78 -17.14
CA GLU A 297 14.44 5.69 -16.75
C GLU A 297 14.54 5.67 -15.22
N ASP A 298 15.68 5.17 -14.75
CA ASP A 298 16.00 5.12 -13.32
C ASP A 298 15.84 6.51 -12.70
N THR A 299 14.85 6.66 -11.84
CA THR A 299 14.51 7.96 -11.25
C THR A 299 14.42 7.85 -9.75
N HIS A 300 14.96 8.85 -9.07
CA HIS A 300 14.81 8.94 -7.62
C HIS A 300 13.41 9.43 -7.28
N ASN A 301 12.66 8.62 -6.54
CA ASN A 301 11.28 8.89 -6.15
C ASN A 301 11.05 8.59 -4.68
N ILE A 302 10.05 9.28 -4.12
CA ILE A 302 9.58 9.07 -2.76
C ILE A 302 8.15 8.53 -2.83
N THR A 303 7.84 7.55 -1.98
CA THR A 303 6.48 7.07 -1.80
C THR A 303 6.08 7.09 -0.33
N ILE A 304 4.92 7.65 -0.01
CA ILE A 304 4.39 7.69 1.35
C ILE A 304 3.06 6.95 1.39
N ILE A 305 2.91 6.05 2.37
CA ILE A 305 1.64 5.39 2.69
C ILE A 305 1.30 5.66 4.14
N GLU A 306 0.05 6.02 4.41
CA GLU A 306 -0.46 6.25 5.76
C GLU A 306 -1.69 5.39 6.06
N SER A 307 -2.01 5.20 7.34
CA SER A 307 -3.37 4.78 7.71
C SER A 307 -4.40 5.85 7.31
N SER A 308 -5.55 5.42 6.80
CA SER A 308 -6.59 6.35 6.34
C SER A 308 -7.22 7.15 7.48
N ALA A 309 -7.26 6.56 8.68
CA ALA A 309 -7.69 7.21 9.91
C ALA A 309 -6.54 7.42 10.90
N SER A 310 -6.75 8.33 11.85
CA SER A 310 -5.84 8.54 12.99
C SER A 310 -6.16 7.54 14.10
N TRP A 311 -5.25 6.60 14.33
CA TRP A 311 -5.36 5.54 15.35
C TRP A 311 -4.70 5.91 16.68
N ASN A 312 -3.85 6.94 16.70
CA ASN A 312 -3.19 7.46 17.91
C ASN A 312 -2.51 6.39 18.77
N ILE A 313 -1.81 5.44 18.13
CA ILE A 313 -1.05 4.39 18.82
C ILE A 313 0.03 5.07 19.67
N SER A 314 -0.10 5.01 20.99
CA SER A 314 0.75 5.80 21.90
C SER A 314 2.12 5.18 22.15
N THR A 315 2.21 3.86 22.05
CA THR A 315 3.45 3.09 22.26
C THR A 315 3.41 1.78 21.49
N ILE A 316 4.57 1.17 21.33
CA ILE A 316 4.74 -0.15 20.76
C ILE A 316 5.60 -1.01 21.71
N SER A 317 5.48 -2.32 21.60
CA SER A 317 6.31 -3.25 22.37
C SER A 317 7.67 -3.45 21.72
N ARG A 318 7.74 -3.44 20.37
CA ARG A 318 8.96 -3.62 19.60
C ARG A 318 8.76 -3.22 18.15
N TRP A 319 9.86 -2.91 17.47
CA TRP A 319 9.91 -2.95 16.01
C TRP A 319 10.24 -4.36 15.51
N LYS A 320 10.00 -4.61 14.24
CA LYS A 320 10.38 -5.84 13.54
C LYS A 320 10.89 -5.55 12.13
N ILE A 321 11.77 -6.40 11.63
CA ILE A 321 12.19 -6.45 10.22
C ILE A 321 12.21 -7.90 9.75
N LEU A 322 11.76 -8.10 8.51
CA LEU A 322 11.45 -9.41 7.95
C LEU A 322 11.77 -9.47 6.45
N SER A 323 12.18 -10.65 6.01
CA SER A 323 12.20 -11.05 4.60
C SER A 323 11.47 -12.39 4.51
N THR A 324 10.41 -12.44 3.72
CA THR A 324 9.51 -13.60 3.65
C THR A 324 9.14 -13.94 2.22
N VAL A 325 8.65 -15.15 2.01
CA VAL A 325 7.94 -15.59 0.81
C VAL A 325 6.65 -16.23 1.26
N VAL A 326 5.51 -15.64 0.89
CA VAL A 326 4.20 -16.28 1.06
C VAL A 326 4.04 -17.32 -0.04
N SER A 327 3.74 -18.55 0.34
CA SER A 327 3.60 -19.69 -0.57
C SER A 327 2.77 -20.80 0.08
N SER A 328 2.05 -21.58 -0.73
CA SER A 328 1.20 -22.67 -0.21
C SER A 328 1.97 -23.94 0.13
N ASP A 329 3.17 -24.09 -0.40
CA ASP A 329 4.05 -25.23 -0.24
C ASP A 329 5.19 -24.95 0.75
N ASN A 330 5.19 -23.78 1.40
CA ASN A 330 6.25 -23.33 2.30
C ASN A 330 7.65 -23.40 1.66
N THR A 331 7.77 -23.04 0.37
CA THR A 331 9.06 -22.92 -0.32
C THR A 331 9.27 -21.53 -0.91
N GLY A 332 10.47 -21.28 -1.45
CA GLY A 332 10.80 -20.08 -2.20
C GLY A 332 12.12 -19.43 -1.80
N LYS A 333 12.50 -18.39 -2.55
CA LYS A 333 13.72 -17.61 -2.34
C LYS A 333 13.39 -16.14 -2.15
N ASN A 334 14.06 -15.49 -1.21
CA ASN A 334 14.05 -14.05 -1.05
C ASN A 334 15.28 -13.63 -0.25
N LYS A 335 15.66 -12.37 -0.35
CA LYS A 335 16.76 -11.81 0.42
C LYS A 335 16.51 -10.33 0.70
N ALA A 336 16.85 -9.90 1.90
CA ALA A 336 17.00 -8.50 2.23
C ALA A 336 18.25 -8.26 3.07
N VAL A 337 18.91 -7.13 2.81
CA VAL A 337 19.93 -6.59 3.72
C VAL A 337 19.40 -5.28 4.28
N PHE A 338 19.10 -5.28 5.58
CA PHE A 338 18.73 -4.10 6.34
C PHE A 338 19.99 -3.50 6.95
N SER A 339 20.44 -2.38 6.39
CA SER A 339 21.69 -1.72 6.79
C SER A 339 21.43 -0.36 7.44
N SER A 340 22.36 0.05 8.30
CA SER A 340 22.29 1.32 9.03
C SER A 340 20.97 1.48 9.80
N ILE A 341 20.53 0.42 10.50
CA ILE A 341 19.27 0.42 11.24
C ILE A 341 19.35 1.45 12.37
N LYS A 342 18.35 2.34 12.43
CA LYS A 342 18.27 3.48 13.34
C LYS A 342 16.88 3.63 13.91
N VAL A 343 16.79 4.07 15.16
CA VAL A 343 15.56 4.61 15.77
C VAL A 343 15.79 6.09 16.03
N ASP A 344 14.92 6.94 15.49
CA ASP A 344 15.00 8.41 15.58
C ASP A 344 16.35 8.97 15.11
N GLY A 345 16.87 8.40 14.02
CA GLY A 345 18.17 8.77 13.45
C GLY A 345 19.39 8.24 14.20
N ILE A 346 19.21 7.66 15.39
CA ILE A 346 20.28 7.08 16.21
C ILE A 346 20.43 5.59 15.92
N ALA A 347 21.65 5.14 15.66
CA ALA A 347 21.93 3.73 15.40
C ALA A 347 21.41 2.84 16.54
N VAL A 348 20.83 1.70 16.17
CA VAL A 348 20.37 0.70 17.14
C VAL A 348 21.57 -0.07 17.68
N ASP A 349 21.75 -0.06 19.00
CA ASP A 349 22.79 -0.88 19.63
C ASP A 349 22.47 -2.36 19.50
N SER A 350 23.53 -3.17 19.40
CA SER A 350 23.47 -4.62 19.43
C SER A 350 22.60 -5.21 20.54
N SER A 351 22.55 -4.58 21.73
CA SER A 351 21.79 -5.07 22.88
C SER A 351 20.27 -4.97 22.72
N TYR A 352 19.80 -4.19 21.75
CA TYR A 352 18.36 -4.00 21.50
C TYR A 352 17.80 -4.97 20.46
N PHE A 353 18.64 -5.73 19.77
CA PHE A 353 18.16 -6.76 18.86
C PHE A 353 17.72 -7.99 19.65
N GLY A 354 16.50 -8.45 19.39
CA GLY A 354 15.97 -9.69 19.96
C GLY A 354 16.58 -10.93 19.29
N THR A 355 16.19 -12.11 19.79
CA THR A 355 16.57 -13.39 19.19
C THR A 355 16.04 -13.49 17.76
N GLU A 356 16.88 -14.04 16.89
CA GLU A 356 16.56 -14.32 15.50
C GLU A 356 15.48 -15.41 15.42
N GLN A 357 14.50 -15.21 14.54
CA GLN A 357 13.46 -16.19 14.26
C GLN A 357 13.60 -16.60 12.80
N THR A 358 13.65 -17.90 12.55
CA THR A 358 13.97 -18.48 11.24
C THR A 358 13.00 -19.60 10.92
N ASP A 359 12.44 -19.55 9.71
CA ASP A 359 11.73 -20.66 9.08
C ASP A 359 12.19 -20.74 7.63
N GLN A 360 12.92 -21.81 7.30
CA GLN A 360 13.64 -21.99 6.03
C GLN A 360 14.46 -20.77 5.60
N ALA A 361 15.05 -20.10 6.59
CA ALA A 361 15.80 -18.87 6.40
C ALA A 361 17.04 -18.84 7.31
N SER A 362 18.00 -18.02 6.93
CA SER A 362 19.09 -17.60 7.80
C SER A 362 18.97 -16.11 8.10
N VAL A 363 19.17 -15.74 9.35
CA VAL A 363 19.27 -14.35 9.80
C VAL A 363 20.68 -14.18 10.36
N THR A 364 21.42 -13.22 9.81
CA THR A 364 22.78 -12.91 10.27
C THR A 364 22.87 -11.43 10.61
N ARG A 365 23.51 -11.13 11.73
CA ARG A 365 23.65 -9.75 12.23
C ARG A 365 25.12 -9.35 12.34
N SER A 366 25.42 -8.12 11.92
CA SER A 366 26.72 -7.48 12.12
C SER A 366 26.53 -6.00 12.47
N GLY A 367 26.78 -5.66 13.74
CA GLY A 367 26.47 -4.34 14.29
C GLY A 367 24.96 -4.06 14.24
N ASN A 368 24.60 -2.94 13.61
CA ASN A 368 23.23 -2.52 13.33
C ASN A 368 22.78 -2.88 11.89
N ASN A 369 23.36 -3.92 11.31
CA ASN A 369 22.97 -4.46 10.02
C ASN A 369 22.47 -5.89 10.19
N VAL A 370 21.42 -6.24 9.45
CA VAL A 370 20.79 -7.56 9.46
C VAL A 370 20.64 -8.02 8.03
N THR A 371 21.13 -9.22 7.73
CA THR A 371 20.90 -9.91 6.46
C THR A 371 19.98 -11.08 6.71
N ILE A 372 18.88 -11.15 5.95
CA ILE A 372 17.94 -12.26 5.97
C ILE A 372 17.96 -12.91 4.59
N ILE A 373 18.23 -14.20 4.55
CA ILE A 373 18.23 -15.01 3.32
C ILE A 373 17.22 -16.13 3.52
N VAL A 374 16.20 -16.14 2.68
CA VAL A 374 15.22 -17.21 2.55
C VAL A 374 15.63 -18.04 1.35
N ASP A 375 15.88 -19.32 1.56
CA ASP A 375 16.28 -20.24 0.48
C ASP A 375 15.76 -21.63 0.82
N SER A 376 14.56 -21.92 0.33
CA SER A 376 13.88 -23.19 0.51
C SER A 376 13.55 -23.79 -0.85
N ASP A 377 14.18 -24.91 -1.18
CA ASP A 377 13.94 -25.62 -2.44
C ASP A 377 12.99 -26.82 -2.27
N THR A 378 12.73 -27.29 -1.03
CA THR A 378 11.74 -28.34 -0.72
C THR A 378 11.43 -28.33 0.78
N TYR A 379 10.14 -28.45 1.16
CA TYR A 379 9.70 -28.66 2.55
C TYR A 379 9.19 -30.10 2.74
#